data_AF-A0A061EFZ1-F1
#
_entry.id   AF-A0A061EFZ1-F1
#
_cell.length_a   1.000
_cell.length_b   1.000
_cell.length_c   1.000
_cell.angle_alpha   90.00
_cell.angle_beta   90.00
_cell.angle_gamma   90.00
#
_symmetry.space_group_name_H-M   'P 1'
#
loop_
_entity.id
_entity.type
_entity.pdbx_description
1 polymer ?
#
loop_
_entity_poly.entity_id
_entity_poly.type
_entity_poly.pdbx_seq_one_letter_code
_entity_poly.pdbx_strand_id
1 'polypeptide(L)'
;MCRVEETSGKCDYRKQWEIKMKIFGEGKVEKLKNSMVSRSRMKLWMIRAMTTILLWTCFAQLMTLEEMFGPRLLKGWPSCFSHSELPLVAELSSIPPKVILPPKRVYKNNGYLMVSCNGGLNQMRAAICDMVAIARYLNVTLIVPELDKTSFWNDPSEFQDIFDVDYFITSLRDEVRILKELPPRVQQRVEQGLFLSMQPISWSDISYYVHQILPLVLKHKVVELNKTDARLANNELPLEIQKLRCRVNFNALRFTSQIEELGRRVVKILREKGPFLVLHLRYEMDMLAFSGCTHGCNSEEEEELTRMRYAYPWWKEKVINSEMKRKEGLCPLTPEETALVLKALGIDRNVQIYTAAGEIYGGQKGDSARTIRLEILPKPLIPNGCIGLSSLLRKRHICSYI
;
A
#
# COMPACT_ATOMS: atom_id res chain seq x y z
N MET A 1 -9.55 60.48 35.15
CA MET A 1 -10.36 61.69 35.43
C MET A 1 -9.52 62.90 35.10
N CYS A 2 -10.07 63.81 34.30
CA CYS A 2 -9.49 65.04 33.73
C CYS A 2 -8.80 65.94 34.78
N ARG A 3 -7.87 66.85 34.46
CA ARG A 3 -8.10 68.16 33.79
C ARG A 3 -6.74 68.94 33.77
N VAL A 4 -6.33 69.63 32.68
CA VAL A 4 -6.53 71.10 32.40
C VAL A 4 -5.65 71.99 33.29
N GLU A 5 -4.99 73.09 32.90
CA GLU A 5 -4.80 73.87 31.67
C GLU A 5 -3.65 74.89 31.95
N GLU A 6 -3.19 75.52 30.87
CA GLU A 6 -2.31 76.68 30.75
C GLU A 6 -2.67 77.94 31.58
N THR A 7 -1.68 78.84 31.71
CA THR A 7 -1.74 80.34 31.62
C THR A 7 -0.37 80.88 32.08
N SER A 8 0.24 81.99 31.66
CA SER A 8 -0.09 83.25 30.95
C SER A 8 1.27 83.88 30.49
N GLY A 9 1.41 84.53 29.33
CA GLY A 9 1.30 86.00 29.08
C GLY A 9 2.28 86.88 29.89
N LYS A 10 2.99 87.93 29.41
CA LYS A 10 3.12 88.71 28.16
C LYS A 10 4.09 89.90 28.45
N CYS A 11 4.88 90.40 27.48
CA CYS A 11 5.34 91.82 27.29
C CYS A 11 6.45 91.81 26.20
N ASP A 12 6.32 92.24 24.94
CA ASP A 12 5.81 93.45 24.25
C ASP A 12 6.84 94.61 24.11
N TYR A 13 6.73 95.30 22.96
CA TYR A 13 7.48 96.44 22.37
C TYR A 13 8.70 96.10 21.49
N ARG A 14 8.89 96.64 20.26
CA ARG A 14 8.08 97.43 19.30
C ARG A 14 8.98 97.69 18.06
N LYS A 15 8.37 97.75 16.85
CA LYS A 15 8.67 98.71 15.73
C LYS A 15 9.99 98.56 14.92
N GLN A 16 10.13 98.92 13.64
CA GLN A 16 9.25 99.41 12.55
C GLN A 16 10.11 99.55 11.25
N TRP A 17 9.69 98.97 10.11
CA TRP A 17 9.73 99.46 8.69
C TRP A 17 11.09 99.57 7.95
N GLU A 18 11.31 98.81 6.87
CA GLU A 18 10.99 99.01 5.43
C GLU A 18 12.08 99.71 4.58
N ILE A 19 12.64 98.94 3.64
CA ILE A 19 12.82 99.19 2.19
C ILE A 19 13.62 100.44 1.73
N LYS A 20 14.76 100.23 1.05
CA LYS A 20 14.99 100.69 -0.36
C LYS A 20 16.31 100.23 -1.02
N MET A 21 16.14 99.59 -2.19
CA MET A 21 16.81 99.77 -3.49
C MET A 21 18.34 99.82 -3.68
N LYS A 22 18.77 98.87 -4.52
CA LYS A 22 19.55 99.00 -5.78
C LYS A 22 21.10 98.98 -5.79
N ILE A 23 21.59 97.91 -6.45
CA ILE A 23 22.50 97.87 -7.63
C ILE A 23 24.00 97.51 -7.42
N PHE A 24 24.32 96.34 -7.99
CA PHE A 24 25.53 95.80 -8.65
C PHE A 24 26.83 95.47 -7.89
N GLY A 25 27.29 94.22 -8.09
CA GLY A 25 28.61 93.72 -7.71
C GLY A 25 28.71 92.18 -7.72
N GLU A 26 28.88 91.63 -8.93
CA GLU A 26 29.34 90.30 -9.35
C GLU A 26 29.81 89.23 -8.34
N GLY A 27 29.35 87.98 -8.57
CA GLY A 27 30.26 86.85 -8.80
C GLY A 27 30.68 85.94 -7.62
N LYS A 28 30.23 84.67 -7.70
CA LYS A 28 30.76 83.45 -7.03
C LYS A 28 30.41 83.18 -5.55
N VAL A 29 29.20 82.70 -5.25
CA VAL A 29 28.99 81.79 -4.07
C VAL A 29 27.92 80.70 -4.29
N GLU A 30 27.42 80.45 -5.51
CA GLU A 30 26.32 79.47 -5.70
C GLU A 30 26.76 78.02 -5.96
N LYS A 31 28.06 77.74 -6.13
CA LYS A 31 28.52 76.43 -6.61
C LYS A 31 28.91 75.42 -5.52
N LEU A 32 28.91 75.80 -4.24
CA LEU A 32 29.40 74.94 -3.14
C LEU A 32 28.32 74.25 -2.30
N LYS A 33 27.06 74.75 -2.27
CA LYS A 33 25.99 74.10 -1.49
C LYS A 33 25.31 72.93 -2.20
N ASN A 34 25.22 72.95 -3.53
CA ASN A 34 24.50 71.91 -4.28
C ASN A 34 25.28 70.58 -4.42
N SER A 35 26.62 70.60 -4.29
CA SER A 35 27.42 69.36 -4.42
C SER A 35 27.35 68.47 -3.17
N MET A 36 27.17 69.08 -1.99
CA MET A 36 27.18 68.36 -0.71
C MET A 36 25.86 67.63 -0.41
N VAL A 37 24.73 68.19 -0.86
CA VAL A 37 23.39 67.58 -0.71
C VAL A 37 23.16 66.43 -1.72
N SER A 38 23.68 66.58 -2.94
CA SER A 38 23.56 65.54 -4.00
C SER A 38 24.34 64.27 -3.63
N ARG A 39 25.53 64.41 -3.03
CA ARG A 39 26.39 63.26 -2.67
C ARG A 39 25.82 62.45 -1.50
N SER A 40 25.08 63.10 -0.59
CA SER A 40 24.39 62.47 0.54
C SER A 40 23.17 61.64 0.10
N ARG A 41 22.31 62.21 -0.75
CA ARG A 41 21.14 61.50 -1.30
C ARG A 41 21.52 60.29 -2.15
N MET A 42 22.61 60.40 -2.92
CA MET A 42 23.11 59.31 -3.74
C MET A 42 23.67 58.16 -2.90
N LYS A 43 24.40 58.46 -1.80
CA LYS A 43 24.83 57.44 -0.83
C LYS A 43 23.65 56.72 -0.18
N LEU A 44 22.60 57.44 0.19
CA LEU A 44 21.40 56.85 0.80
C LEU A 44 20.65 55.92 -0.18
N TRP A 45 20.59 56.30 -1.46
CA TRP A 45 20.02 55.49 -2.53
C TRP A 45 20.84 54.21 -2.78
N MET A 46 22.17 54.33 -2.81
CA MET A 46 23.06 53.18 -2.96
C MET A 46 22.97 52.22 -1.77
N ILE A 47 22.87 52.74 -0.54
CA ILE A 47 22.66 51.90 0.65
C ILE A 47 21.33 51.18 0.57
N ARG A 48 20.23 51.86 0.21
CA ARG A 48 18.91 51.23 0.05
C ARG A 48 18.90 50.15 -1.02
N ALA A 49 19.55 50.40 -2.16
CA ALA A 49 19.69 49.43 -3.25
C ALA A 49 20.51 48.21 -2.80
N MET A 50 21.64 48.43 -2.11
CA MET A 50 22.45 47.34 -1.60
C MET A 50 21.73 46.53 -0.52
N THR A 51 20.97 47.16 0.37
CA THR A 51 20.18 46.43 1.38
C THR A 51 19.04 45.64 0.74
N THR A 52 18.39 46.16 -0.31
CA THR A 52 17.34 45.41 -1.01
C THR A 52 17.91 44.24 -1.79
N ILE A 53 19.08 44.41 -2.43
CA ILE A 53 19.78 43.30 -3.09
C ILE A 53 20.19 42.25 -2.07
N LEU A 54 20.77 42.63 -0.92
CA LEU A 54 21.17 41.68 0.13
C LEU A 54 19.98 40.93 0.72
N LEU A 55 18.86 41.61 0.96
CA LEU A 55 17.63 40.98 1.44
C LEU A 55 17.04 40.03 0.38
N TRP A 56 17.06 40.41 -0.90
CA TRP A 56 16.62 39.55 -1.99
C TRP A 56 17.53 38.34 -2.19
N THR A 57 18.85 38.50 -2.04
CA THR A 57 19.78 37.36 -2.10
C THR A 57 19.60 36.43 -0.92
N CYS A 58 19.36 36.96 0.28
CA CYS A 58 19.08 36.16 1.48
C CYS A 58 17.75 35.41 1.33
N PHE A 59 16.71 36.09 0.81
CA PHE A 59 15.42 35.48 0.52
C PHE A 59 15.54 34.39 -0.55
N ALA A 60 16.24 34.64 -1.65
CA ALA A 60 16.50 33.63 -2.68
C ALA A 60 17.29 32.43 -2.13
N GLN A 61 18.29 32.65 -1.26
CA GLN A 61 19.02 31.59 -0.58
C GLN A 61 18.12 30.79 0.39
N LEU A 62 17.21 31.44 1.10
CA LEU A 62 16.21 30.78 1.96
C LEU A 62 15.21 29.95 1.15
N MET A 63 14.76 30.44 -0.01
CA MET A 63 13.89 29.67 -0.92
C MET A 63 14.63 28.44 -1.50
N THR A 64 15.94 28.54 -1.79
CA THR A 64 16.74 27.37 -2.18
C THR A 64 16.97 26.38 -1.04
N LEU A 65 16.83 26.82 0.22
CA LEU A 65 16.91 25.98 1.42
C LEU A 65 15.57 25.31 1.76
N GLU A 66 14.45 25.89 1.34
CA GLU A 66 13.11 25.29 1.47
C GLU A 66 12.99 24.00 0.64
N GLU A 67 13.69 23.91 -0.51
CA GLU A 67 13.80 22.67 -1.30
C GLU A 67 14.69 21.58 -0.67
N MET A 68 15.44 21.89 0.40
CA MET A 68 16.31 20.96 1.13
C MET A 68 15.68 20.33 2.39
N PHE A 69 14.53 20.85 2.83
CA PHE A 69 13.77 20.37 4.00
C PHE A 69 12.55 19.50 3.67
N GLY A 70 12.41 19.05 2.41
CA GLY A 70 11.58 17.89 2.10
C GLY A 70 12.24 16.59 2.61
N PRO A 71 11.46 15.58 3.06
CA PRO A 71 12.00 14.34 3.62
C PRO A 71 12.96 13.66 2.62
N ARG A 72 14.26 13.71 2.93
CA ARG A 72 15.36 13.23 2.08
C ARG A 72 15.32 11.72 1.83
N LEU A 73 14.45 10.98 2.51
CA LEU A 73 14.27 9.54 2.35
C LEU A 73 13.47 9.15 1.09
N LEU A 74 12.71 10.07 0.48
CA LEU A 74 11.94 9.76 -0.73
C LEU A 74 12.75 9.92 -2.04
N LYS A 75 13.96 10.48 -1.99
CA LYS A 75 14.82 10.65 -3.18
C LYS A 75 15.73 9.45 -3.49
N GLY A 76 15.91 8.53 -2.53
CA GLY A 76 16.80 7.36 -2.68
C GLY A 76 16.12 6.06 -3.10
N TRP A 77 14.78 6.04 -3.16
CA TRP A 77 14.04 4.90 -3.69
C TRP A 77 13.98 5.04 -5.22
N PRO A 78 14.23 4.00 -6.04
CA PRO A 78 13.98 4.08 -7.47
C PRO A 78 12.51 4.44 -7.67
N SER A 79 12.29 5.71 -7.99
CA SER A 79 10.98 6.31 -8.12
C SER A 79 10.42 5.88 -9.46
N CYS A 80 9.36 5.08 -9.41
CA CYS A 80 8.38 4.95 -10.49
C CYS A 80 7.60 6.27 -10.72
N PHE A 81 8.22 7.42 -10.44
CA PHE A 81 7.71 8.76 -10.70
C PHE A 81 8.51 9.40 -11.83
N SER A 82 8.64 8.67 -12.94
CA SER A 82 8.72 9.36 -14.22
C SER A 82 7.32 9.89 -14.48
N HIS A 83 7.16 11.21 -14.49
CA HIS A 83 6.02 11.82 -15.15
C HIS A 83 6.14 11.51 -16.64
N SER A 84 5.70 10.32 -17.03
CA SER A 84 5.23 10.11 -18.39
C SER A 84 3.94 10.90 -18.47
N GLU A 85 4.00 12.09 -19.05
CA GLU A 85 2.81 12.78 -19.53
C GLU A 85 2.07 11.78 -20.44
N LEU A 86 1.00 11.19 -19.90
CA LEU A 86 0.02 10.47 -20.69
C LEU A 86 -0.60 11.51 -21.62
N PRO A 87 -0.52 11.35 -22.96
CA PRO A 87 -1.18 12.26 -23.86
C PRO A 87 -2.67 12.29 -23.53
N LEU A 88 -3.20 13.50 -23.34
CA LEU A 88 -4.63 13.77 -23.33
C LEU A 88 -5.30 13.03 -24.49
N VAL A 89 -6.28 12.20 -24.15
CA VAL A 89 -7.44 11.81 -24.96
C VAL A 89 -7.14 11.69 -26.46
N ALA A 90 -6.45 10.62 -26.84
CA ALA A 90 -6.59 10.10 -28.20
C ALA A 90 -8.02 9.53 -28.32
N GLU A 91 -8.79 10.06 -29.26
CA GLU A 91 -10.13 9.59 -29.61
C GLU A 91 -10.18 8.05 -29.62
N LEU A 92 -11.02 7.49 -28.75
CA LEU A 92 -11.20 6.05 -28.64
C LEU A 92 -11.91 5.58 -29.91
N SER A 93 -11.13 5.14 -30.90
CA SER A 93 -11.63 4.40 -32.05
C SER A 93 -12.54 3.28 -31.56
N SER A 94 -13.78 3.23 -32.07
CA SER A 94 -14.85 2.31 -31.67
C SER A 94 -14.64 0.84 -32.10
N ILE A 95 -13.39 0.40 -32.23
CA ILE A 95 -13.03 -0.97 -32.55
C ILE A 95 -12.58 -1.62 -31.24
N PRO A 96 -13.28 -2.66 -30.72
CA PRO A 96 -12.82 -3.35 -29.53
C PRO A 96 -11.41 -3.91 -29.80
N PRO A 97 -10.44 -3.70 -28.91
CA PRO A 97 -9.09 -4.22 -29.10
C PRO A 97 -9.19 -5.74 -29.29
N LYS A 98 -8.64 -6.24 -30.40
CA LYS A 98 -8.63 -7.67 -30.70
C LYS A 98 -7.80 -8.36 -29.61
N VAL A 99 -8.48 -8.97 -28.64
CA VAL A 99 -7.82 -9.70 -27.55
C VAL A 99 -7.10 -10.89 -28.16
N ILE A 100 -5.77 -10.78 -28.28
CA ILE A 100 -4.92 -11.90 -28.72
C ILE A 100 -4.88 -12.88 -27.55
N LEU A 101 -5.71 -13.91 -27.63
CA LEU A 101 -5.70 -14.99 -26.64
C LEU A 101 -4.43 -15.84 -26.84
N PRO A 102 -3.80 -16.32 -25.76
CA PRO A 102 -2.68 -17.25 -25.88
C PRO A 102 -3.08 -18.49 -26.69
N PRO A 103 -2.15 -19.17 -27.38
CA PRO A 103 -2.46 -20.44 -28.02
C PRO A 103 -2.90 -21.47 -26.98
N LYS A 104 -3.75 -22.43 -27.37
CA LYS A 104 -4.14 -23.50 -26.45
C LYS A 104 -3.00 -24.52 -26.34
N ARG A 105 -2.58 -24.85 -25.12
CA ARG A 105 -1.61 -25.93 -24.89
C ARG A 105 -2.17 -27.26 -25.36
N VAL A 106 -1.37 -28.02 -26.09
CA VAL A 106 -1.72 -29.38 -26.55
C VAL A 106 -0.86 -30.36 -25.76
N TYR A 107 -1.51 -31.24 -24.99
CA TYR A 107 -0.85 -32.28 -24.22
C TYR A 107 -1.77 -33.49 -24.03
N LYS A 108 -1.16 -34.66 -23.78
CA LYS A 108 -1.91 -35.86 -23.37
C LYS A 108 -2.35 -35.69 -21.92
N ASN A 109 -3.66 -35.57 -21.71
CA ASN A 109 -4.22 -35.37 -20.37
C ASN A 109 -4.11 -36.65 -19.53
N ASN A 110 -3.48 -36.55 -18.36
CA ASN A 110 -3.32 -37.68 -17.44
C ASN A 110 -4.53 -37.91 -16.52
N GLY A 111 -5.34 -36.87 -16.28
CA GLY A 111 -6.52 -36.93 -15.42
C GLY A 111 -7.05 -35.55 -15.05
N TYR A 112 -7.83 -35.48 -13.97
CA TYR A 112 -8.41 -34.26 -13.42
C TYR A 112 -7.91 -34.04 -11.99
N LEU A 113 -7.59 -32.79 -11.69
CA LEU A 113 -7.17 -32.36 -10.37
C LEU A 113 -8.20 -31.37 -9.82
N MET A 114 -8.86 -31.74 -8.72
CA MET A 114 -9.69 -30.85 -7.92
C MET A 114 -8.86 -30.36 -6.74
N VAL A 115 -9.10 -29.12 -6.31
CA VAL A 115 -8.29 -28.46 -5.30
C VAL A 115 -9.20 -27.68 -4.36
N SER A 116 -9.04 -27.91 -3.07
CA SER A 116 -9.64 -27.09 -2.02
C SER A 116 -8.53 -26.35 -1.26
N CYS A 117 -8.46 -25.03 -1.46
CA CYS A 117 -7.44 -24.15 -0.89
C CYS A 117 -7.90 -23.63 0.48
N ASN A 118 -7.08 -23.79 1.51
CA ASN A 118 -7.37 -23.31 2.86
C ASN A 118 -6.44 -22.20 3.34
N GLY A 119 -6.81 -21.58 4.47
CA GLY A 119 -6.08 -20.45 5.06
C GLY A 119 -6.75 -19.12 4.78
N GLY A 120 -6.04 -18.02 5.07
CA GLY A 120 -6.50 -16.69 4.67
C GLY A 120 -6.40 -16.48 3.15
N LEU A 121 -7.10 -15.47 2.60
CA LEU A 121 -7.16 -15.24 1.14
C LEU A 121 -5.78 -15.19 0.45
N ASN A 122 -4.77 -14.59 1.06
CA ASN A 122 -3.41 -14.59 0.50
C ASN A 122 -2.74 -15.97 0.48
N GLN A 123 -3.01 -16.80 1.49
CA GLN A 123 -2.50 -18.19 1.53
C GLN A 123 -3.19 -19.01 0.46
N MET A 124 -4.50 -18.85 0.30
CA MET A 124 -5.26 -19.47 -0.78
C MET A 124 -4.76 -19.04 -2.16
N ARG A 125 -4.43 -17.75 -2.36
CA ARG A 125 -3.79 -17.29 -3.61
C ARG A 125 -2.47 -18.02 -3.90
N ALA A 126 -1.60 -18.14 -2.90
CA ALA A 126 -0.34 -18.88 -3.05
C ALA A 126 -0.59 -20.37 -3.38
N ALA A 127 -1.56 -20.98 -2.70
CA ALA A 127 -1.99 -22.35 -2.97
C ALA A 127 -2.47 -22.55 -4.42
N ILE A 128 -3.31 -21.65 -4.93
CA ILE A 128 -3.78 -21.68 -6.32
C ILE A 128 -2.59 -21.61 -7.29
N CYS A 129 -1.60 -20.75 -7.02
CA CYS A 129 -0.40 -20.63 -7.85
C CYS A 129 0.40 -21.94 -7.90
N ASP A 130 0.57 -22.59 -6.75
CA ASP A 130 1.26 -23.88 -6.65
C ASP A 130 0.49 -24.97 -7.42
N MET A 131 -0.82 -25.04 -7.25
CA MET A 131 -1.64 -26.07 -7.89
C MET A 131 -1.74 -25.91 -9.40
N VAL A 132 -1.75 -24.66 -9.92
CA VAL A 132 -1.61 -24.42 -11.35
C VAL A 132 -0.25 -24.92 -11.87
N ALA A 133 0.83 -24.63 -11.14
CA ALA A 133 2.16 -25.10 -11.50
C ALA A 133 2.27 -26.63 -11.50
N ILE A 134 1.73 -27.28 -10.47
CA ILE A 134 1.66 -28.74 -10.38
C ILE A 134 0.81 -29.31 -11.52
N ALA A 135 -0.36 -28.72 -11.79
CA ALA A 135 -1.24 -29.18 -12.87
C ALA A 135 -0.55 -29.12 -14.24
N ARG A 136 0.19 -28.03 -14.51
CA ARG A 136 1.02 -27.90 -15.70
C ARG A 136 2.08 -29.00 -15.78
N TYR A 137 2.79 -29.25 -14.68
CA TYR A 137 3.92 -30.17 -14.64
C TYR A 137 3.46 -31.64 -14.78
N LEU A 138 2.33 -31.99 -14.19
CA LEU A 138 1.74 -33.33 -14.25
C LEU A 138 0.92 -33.58 -15.52
N ASN A 139 0.75 -32.57 -16.39
CA ASN A 139 -0.11 -32.66 -17.59
C ASN A 139 -1.53 -33.13 -17.23
N VAL A 140 -2.11 -32.56 -16.18
CA VAL A 140 -3.49 -32.82 -15.76
C VAL A 140 -4.39 -31.63 -16.08
N THR A 141 -5.69 -31.85 -16.16
CA THR A 141 -6.68 -30.77 -16.27
C THR A 141 -7.04 -30.30 -14.87
N LEU A 142 -6.88 -29.01 -14.60
CA LEU A 142 -7.24 -28.41 -13.33
C LEU A 142 -8.73 -28.02 -13.37
N ILE A 143 -9.46 -28.31 -12.29
CA ILE A 143 -10.78 -27.73 -12.06
C ILE A 143 -10.60 -26.43 -11.27
N VAL A 144 -11.41 -25.40 -11.57
CA VAL A 144 -11.36 -24.12 -10.85
C VAL A 144 -11.31 -24.39 -9.34
N PRO A 145 -10.29 -23.88 -8.62
CA PRO A 145 -10.11 -24.21 -7.22
C PRO A 145 -11.27 -23.73 -6.34
N GLU A 146 -11.62 -24.54 -5.35
CA GLU A 146 -12.56 -24.18 -4.29
C GLU A 146 -11.82 -23.44 -3.17
N LEU A 147 -12.49 -22.44 -2.58
CA LEU A 147 -11.98 -21.68 -1.45
C LEU A 147 -12.59 -22.24 -0.17
N ASP A 148 -11.75 -22.68 0.77
CA ASP A 148 -12.21 -23.15 2.07
C ASP A 148 -12.76 -21.99 2.90
N LYS A 149 -14.00 -22.16 3.35
CA LYS A 149 -14.77 -21.18 4.12
C LYS A 149 -14.81 -21.48 5.62
N THR A 150 -14.22 -22.60 6.04
CA THR A 150 -14.45 -23.20 7.35
C THR A 150 -13.25 -23.10 8.29
N SER A 151 -12.03 -23.06 7.76
CA SER A 151 -10.83 -23.11 8.62
C SER A 151 -10.41 -21.76 9.20
N PHE A 152 -10.33 -20.72 8.36
CA PHE A 152 -9.74 -19.42 8.73
C PHE A 152 -10.45 -18.23 8.07
N TRP A 153 -10.91 -18.42 6.85
CA TRP A 153 -11.61 -17.40 6.07
C TRP A 153 -13.11 -17.55 6.29
N ASN A 154 -13.69 -16.74 7.17
CA ASN A 154 -15.11 -16.78 7.51
C ASN A 154 -15.95 -15.89 6.59
N ASP A 155 -15.76 -16.03 5.29
CA ASP A 155 -16.50 -15.29 4.26
C ASP A 155 -17.13 -16.31 3.28
N PRO A 156 -18.41 -16.15 2.92
CA PRO A 156 -19.13 -17.13 2.13
C PRO A 156 -18.80 -17.10 0.63
N SER A 157 -17.95 -16.17 0.17
CA SER A 157 -17.60 -15.99 -1.23
C SER A 157 -16.99 -17.24 -1.85
N GLU A 158 -17.43 -17.58 -3.06
CA GLU A 158 -16.82 -18.57 -3.93
C GLU A 158 -15.68 -17.97 -4.75
N PHE A 159 -14.94 -18.82 -5.47
CA PHE A 159 -13.87 -18.36 -6.37
C PHE A 159 -14.38 -17.30 -7.37
N GLN A 160 -15.56 -17.50 -7.97
CA GLN A 160 -16.13 -16.57 -8.95
C GLN A 160 -16.58 -15.23 -8.38
N ASP A 161 -16.82 -15.14 -7.07
CA ASP A 161 -17.23 -13.89 -6.43
C ASP A 161 -16.01 -12.97 -6.25
N ILE A 162 -14.82 -13.57 -6.10
CA ILE A 162 -13.56 -12.88 -5.88
C ILE A 162 -12.79 -12.64 -7.18
N PHE A 163 -12.64 -13.68 -8.00
CA PHE A 163 -11.77 -13.68 -9.17
C PHE A 163 -12.56 -13.85 -10.47
N ASP A 164 -12.08 -13.20 -11.53
CA ASP A 164 -12.61 -13.36 -12.88
C ASP A 164 -12.22 -14.75 -13.43
N VAL A 165 -13.17 -15.68 -13.39
CA VAL A 165 -12.99 -17.08 -13.80
C VAL A 165 -12.62 -17.20 -15.26
N ASP A 166 -13.28 -16.44 -16.14
CA ASP A 166 -13.05 -16.54 -17.57
C ASP A 166 -11.69 -15.97 -17.94
N TYR A 167 -11.27 -14.86 -17.30
CA TYR A 167 -9.92 -14.34 -17.43
C TYR A 167 -8.88 -15.32 -16.89
N PHE A 168 -9.12 -15.94 -15.73
CA PHE A 168 -8.21 -16.95 -15.15
C PHE A 168 -7.99 -18.14 -16.09
N ILE A 169 -9.06 -18.69 -16.67
CA ILE A 169 -8.99 -19.80 -17.62
C ILE A 169 -8.29 -19.38 -18.93
N THR A 170 -8.69 -18.25 -19.49
CA THR A 170 -8.20 -17.81 -20.82
C THR A 170 -6.77 -17.28 -20.79
N SER A 171 -6.34 -16.65 -19.70
CA SER A 171 -4.97 -16.12 -19.53
C SER A 171 -3.92 -17.20 -19.31
N LEU A 172 -4.32 -18.42 -18.91
CA LEU A 172 -3.45 -19.57 -18.64
C LEU A 172 -3.56 -20.69 -19.66
N ARG A 173 -4.33 -20.50 -20.75
CA ARG A 173 -4.67 -21.55 -21.72
C ARG A 173 -3.47 -22.14 -22.48
N ASP A 174 -2.35 -21.43 -22.53
CA ASP A 174 -1.06 -21.85 -23.10
C ASP A 174 -0.22 -22.69 -22.11
N GLU A 175 -0.57 -22.67 -20.83
CA GLU A 175 0.18 -23.32 -19.75
C GLU A 175 -0.54 -24.55 -19.18
N VAL A 176 -1.85 -24.45 -18.93
CA VAL A 176 -2.64 -25.52 -18.32
C VAL A 176 -4.08 -25.46 -18.84
N ARG A 177 -4.71 -26.63 -19.01
CA ARG A 177 -6.15 -26.69 -19.28
C ARG A 177 -6.89 -26.57 -17.94
N ILE A 178 -7.74 -25.54 -17.84
CA ILE A 178 -8.59 -25.31 -16.68
C ILE A 178 -10.06 -25.42 -17.12
N LEU A 179 -10.89 -26.10 -16.34
CA LEU A 179 -12.34 -26.19 -16.54
C LEU A 179 -13.06 -25.63 -15.31
N LYS A 180 -14.21 -24.99 -15.52
CA LYS A 180 -15.07 -24.51 -14.42
C LYS A 180 -15.55 -25.69 -13.56
N GLU A 181 -16.00 -26.74 -14.23
CA GLU A 181 -16.55 -27.94 -13.62
C GLU A 181 -16.02 -29.19 -14.32
N LEU A 182 -16.17 -30.34 -13.67
CA LEU A 182 -15.85 -31.62 -14.27
C LEU A 182 -16.78 -31.91 -15.47
N PRO A 183 -16.30 -32.61 -16.52
CA PRO A 183 -17.19 -33.10 -17.57
C PRO A 183 -18.27 -34.03 -16.98
N PRO A 184 -19.53 -34.02 -17.48
CA PRO A 184 -20.65 -34.71 -16.84
C PRO A 184 -20.41 -36.20 -16.54
N ARG A 185 -19.77 -36.93 -17.46
CA ARG A 185 -19.42 -38.35 -17.26
C ARG A 185 -18.38 -38.57 -16.15
N VAL A 186 -17.50 -37.60 -15.93
CA VAL A 186 -16.49 -37.66 -14.87
C VAL A 186 -17.11 -37.23 -13.54
N GLN A 187 -17.95 -36.20 -13.56
CA GLN A 187 -18.70 -35.74 -12.39
C GLN A 187 -19.59 -36.85 -11.80
N GLN A 188 -20.31 -37.58 -12.64
CA GLN A 188 -21.12 -38.73 -12.21
C GLN A 188 -20.29 -39.80 -11.48
N ARG A 189 -19.03 -40.00 -11.88
CA ARG A 189 -18.12 -40.94 -11.18
C ARG A 189 -17.72 -40.42 -9.80
N VAL A 190 -17.48 -39.12 -9.68
CA VAL A 190 -17.19 -38.47 -8.39
C VAL A 190 -18.39 -38.59 -7.44
N GLU A 191 -19.60 -38.36 -7.94
CA GLU A 191 -20.86 -38.52 -7.19
C GLU A 191 -21.08 -39.97 -6.71
N GLN A 192 -20.57 -40.95 -7.46
CA GLN A 192 -20.55 -42.37 -7.08
C GLN A 192 -19.40 -42.74 -6.13
N GLY A 193 -18.60 -41.77 -5.67
CA GLY A 193 -17.45 -41.99 -4.78
C GLY A 193 -16.22 -42.56 -5.48
N LEU A 194 -16.16 -42.57 -6.81
CA LEU A 194 -15.04 -43.13 -7.60
C LEU A 194 -13.95 -42.08 -7.85
N PHE A 195 -13.44 -41.47 -6.79
CA PHE A 195 -12.31 -40.54 -6.80
C PHE A 195 -11.48 -40.68 -5.53
N LEU A 196 -10.29 -40.08 -5.52
CA LEU A 196 -9.45 -40.05 -4.33
C LEU A 196 -9.37 -38.63 -3.78
N SER A 197 -9.73 -38.44 -2.51
CA SER A 197 -9.51 -37.19 -1.77
C SER A 197 -8.37 -37.37 -0.77
N MET A 198 -7.40 -36.46 -0.76
CA MET A 198 -6.26 -36.53 0.15
C MET A 198 -5.64 -35.17 0.47
N GLN A 199 -4.95 -35.09 1.61
CA GLN A 199 -4.11 -33.94 1.97
C GLN A 199 -2.70 -34.15 1.43
N PRO A 200 -2.17 -33.28 0.56
CA PRO A 200 -0.78 -33.41 0.09
C PRO A 200 0.22 -33.09 1.20
N ILE A 201 1.42 -33.66 1.14
CA ILE A 201 2.45 -33.39 2.16
C ILE A 201 2.97 -31.94 2.01
N SER A 202 3.00 -31.18 3.11
CA SER A 202 3.47 -29.79 3.12
C SER A 202 4.94 -29.67 2.76
N TRP A 203 5.32 -28.59 2.07
CA TRP A 203 6.71 -28.29 1.67
C TRP A 203 7.37 -29.42 0.86
N SER A 204 6.56 -30.15 0.09
CA SER A 204 7.08 -31.18 -0.80
C SER A 204 7.68 -30.56 -2.06
N ASP A 205 8.72 -31.21 -2.57
CA ASP A 205 9.33 -30.85 -3.84
C ASP A 205 8.44 -31.26 -5.02
N ILE A 206 8.85 -30.91 -6.24
CA ILE A 206 8.14 -31.31 -7.45
C ILE A 206 8.17 -32.84 -7.65
N SER A 207 9.21 -33.52 -7.13
CA SER A 207 9.41 -34.96 -7.31
C SER A 207 8.34 -35.77 -6.60
N TYR A 208 7.90 -35.34 -5.40
CA TYR A 208 6.76 -35.90 -4.69
C TYR A 208 5.51 -35.94 -5.56
N TYR A 209 5.18 -34.83 -6.24
CA TYR A 209 3.99 -34.78 -7.09
C TYR A 209 4.11 -35.73 -8.29
N VAL A 210 5.32 -35.90 -8.85
CA VAL A 210 5.56 -36.84 -9.96
C VAL A 210 5.51 -38.30 -9.50
N HIS A 211 6.13 -38.62 -8.38
CA HIS A 211 6.32 -40.02 -7.95
C HIS A 211 5.18 -40.54 -7.08
N GLN A 212 4.43 -39.66 -6.41
CA GLN A 212 3.34 -40.04 -5.50
C GLN A 212 1.98 -39.62 -6.06
N ILE A 213 1.81 -38.36 -6.47
CA ILE A 213 0.49 -37.86 -6.88
C ILE A 213 0.10 -38.31 -8.30
N LEU A 214 1.02 -38.22 -9.27
CA LEU A 214 0.71 -38.61 -10.65
C LEU A 214 0.27 -40.09 -10.79
N PRO A 215 0.90 -41.09 -10.15
CA PRO A 215 0.39 -42.47 -10.17
C PRO A 215 -1.03 -42.58 -9.63
N LEU A 216 -1.38 -41.82 -8.59
CA LEU A 216 -2.73 -41.79 -8.03
C LEU A 216 -3.73 -41.18 -9.01
N VAL A 217 -3.35 -40.11 -9.71
CA VAL A 217 -4.17 -39.51 -10.78
C VAL A 217 -4.37 -40.50 -11.92
N LEU A 218 -3.33 -41.21 -12.35
CA LEU A 218 -3.43 -42.19 -13.43
C LEU A 218 -4.37 -43.35 -13.06
N LYS A 219 -4.34 -43.79 -11.80
CA LYS A 219 -5.19 -44.85 -11.23
C LYS A 219 -6.65 -44.42 -11.08
N HIS A 220 -6.92 -43.30 -10.40
CA HIS A 220 -8.29 -42.89 -10.05
C HIS A 220 -8.94 -41.96 -11.09
N LYS A 221 -8.16 -41.40 -12.02
CA LYS A 221 -8.55 -40.37 -13.01
C LYS A 221 -8.95 -39.02 -12.42
N VAL A 222 -9.53 -38.98 -11.23
CA VAL A 222 -9.84 -37.77 -10.49
C VAL A 222 -9.20 -37.86 -9.11
N VAL A 223 -8.38 -36.86 -8.78
CA VAL A 223 -7.82 -36.68 -7.44
C VAL A 223 -8.20 -35.30 -6.94
N GLU A 224 -8.72 -35.25 -5.72
CA GLU A 224 -8.94 -34.03 -4.96
C GLU A 224 -7.80 -33.86 -3.97
N LEU A 225 -7.10 -32.73 -4.06
CA LEU A 225 -6.17 -32.29 -3.03
C LEU A 225 -6.90 -31.30 -2.14
N ASN A 226 -7.20 -31.72 -0.92
CA ASN A 226 -7.86 -30.86 0.07
C ASN A 226 -6.84 -30.23 1.02
N LYS A 227 -7.21 -29.07 1.58
CA LYS A 227 -6.38 -28.27 2.49
C LYS A 227 -4.99 -27.96 1.92
N THR A 228 -4.91 -27.37 0.73
CA THR A 228 -3.63 -27.16 0.02
C THR A 228 -2.87 -25.89 0.42
N ASP A 229 -2.66 -25.60 1.71
CA ASP A 229 -1.93 -24.41 2.18
C ASP A 229 -0.47 -24.36 1.69
N ALA A 230 -0.21 -23.66 0.57
CA ALA A 230 1.09 -23.36 -0.04
C ALA A 230 2.15 -24.48 0.11
N ARG A 231 1.88 -25.65 -0.51
CA ARG A 231 2.61 -26.90 -0.24
C ARG A 231 3.66 -27.27 -1.28
N LEU A 232 3.98 -26.40 -2.24
CA LEU A 232 5.14 -26.60 -3.12
C LEU A 232 6.36 -25.87 -2.55
N ALA A 233 7.43 -26.60 -2.25
CA ALA A 233 8.67 -26.03 -1.73
C ALA A 233 9.23 -24.97 -2.70
N ASN A 234 9.69 -23.83 -2.17
CA ASN A 234 10.25 -22.75 -2.99
C ASN A 234 11.70 -23.01 -3.43
N ASN A 235 12.39 -23.93 -2.77
CA ASN A 235 13.81 -24.19 -3.02
C ASN A 235 13.96 -25.02 -4.30
N GLU A 236 14.97 -24.68 -5.12
CA GLU A 236 15.40 -25.47 -6.28
C GLU A 236 14.33 -25.69 -7.37
N LEU A 237 13.26 -24.88 -7.39
CA LEU A 237 12.28 -24.95 -8.46
C LEU A 237 12.85 -24.41 -9.78
N PRO A 238 12.63 -25.12 -10.91
CA PRO A 238 12.96 -24.61 -12.23
C PRO A 238 12.37 -23.21 -12.47
N LEU A 239 13.14 -22.34 -13.14
CA LEU A 239 12.76 -20.95 -13.39
C LEU A 239 11.38 -20.82 -14.05
N GLU A 240 11.04 -21.73 -14.97
CA GLU A 240 9.75 -21.73 -15.67
C GLU A 240 8.57 -22.01 -14.72
N ILE A 241 8.77 -22.81 -13.67
CA ILE A 241 7.75 -23.03 -12.64
C ILE A 241 7.56 -21.76 -11.81
N GLN A 242 8.65 -21.09 -11.43
CA GLN A 242 8.58 -19.85 -10.67
C GLN A 242 7.91 -18.72 -11.47
N LYS A 243 8.28 -18.55 -12.74
CA LYS A 243 7.62 -17.61 -13.66
C LYS A 243 6.13 -17.87 -13.78
N LEU A 244 5.72 -19.14 -13.88
CA LEU A 244 4.31 -19.48 -13.92
C LEU A 244 3.60 -19.11 -12.62
N ARG A 245 4.15 -19.45 -11.45
CA ARG A 245 3.56 -19.06 -10.15
C ARG A 245 3.39 -17.54 -10.06
N CYS A 246 4.37 -16.78 -10.51
CA CYS A 246 4.30 -15.32 -10.61
C CYS A 246 3.20 -14.85 -11.57
N ARG A 247 3.13 -15.42 -12.78
CA ARG A 247 2.09 -15.12 -13.77
C ARG A 247 0.70 -15.41 -13.21
N VAL A 248 0.52 -16.53 -12.52
CA VAL A 248 -0.76 -16.87 -11.90
C VAL A 248 -1.12 -15.84 -10.82
N ASN A 249 -0.19 -15.55 -9.91
CA ASN A 249 -0.48 -14.68 -8.77
C ASN A 249 -0.76 -13.22 -9.16
N PHE A 250 0.00 -12.68 -10.11
CA PHE A 250 -0.02 -11.25 -10.43
C PHE A 250 -0.77 -10.89 -11.71
N ASN A 251 -0.98 -11.86 -12.61
CA ASN A 251 -1.72 -11.65 -13.84
C ASN A 251 -3.03 -12.42 -13.82
N ALA A 252 -3.01 -13.76 -13.72
CA ALA A 252 -4.20 -14.58 -13.94
C ALA A 252 -5.27 -14.46 -12.82
N LEU A 253 -4.85 -14.30 -11.57
CA LEU A 253 -5.75 -14.04 -10.43
C LEU A 253 -6.17 -12.58 -10.38
N ARG A 254 -6.98 -12.20 -11.36
CA ARG A 254 -7.60 -10.88 -11.46
C ARG A 254 -8.92 -10.86 -10.67
N PHE A 255 -9.16 -9.78 -9.92
CA PHE A 255 -10.43 -9.63 -9.21
C PHE A 255 -11.60 -9.44 -10.17
N THR A 256 -12.82 -9.73 -9.70
CA THR A 256 -14.04 -9.40 -10.43
C THR A 256 -14.12 -7.90 -10.73
N SER A 257 -14.83 -7.56 -11.81
CA SER A 257 -15.00 -6.17 -12.24
C SER A 257 -15.59 -5.27 -11.15
N GLN A 258 -16.49 -5.82 -10.32
CA GLN A 258 -17.12 -5.12 -9.20
C GLN A 258 -16.08 -4.72 -8.13
N ILE A 259 -15.21 -5.67 -7.72
CA ILE A 259 -14.15 -5.40 -6.75
C ILE A 259 -13.13 -4.42 -7.33
N GLU A 260 -12.73 -4.58 -8.60
CA GLU A 260 -11.80 -3.64 -9.23
C GLU A 260 -12.38 -2.22 -9.36
N GLU A 261 -13.66 -2.09 -9.72
CA GLU A 261 -14.32 -0.79 -9.83
C GLU A 261 -14.42 -0.11 -8.46
N LEU A 262 -14.82 -0.86 -7.43
CA LEU A 262 -14.84 -0.36 -6.06
C LEU A 262 -13.45 0.11 -5.63
N GLY A 263 -12.41 -0.70 -5.86
CA GLY A 263 -11.03 -0.34 -5.56
C GLY A 263 -10.58 0.94 -6.31
N ARG A 264 -10.90 1.05 -7.60
CA ARG A 264 -10.63 2.25 -8.40
C ARG A 264 -11.35 3.48 -7.85
N ARG A 265 -12.60 3.33 -7.41
CA ARG A 265 -13.39 4.42 -6.82
C ARG A 265 -12.80 4.89 -5.50
N VAL A 266 -12.41 3.97 -4.61
CA VAL A 266 -11.72 4.30 -3.35
C VAL A 266 -10.41 5.05 -3.64
N VAL A 267 -9.57 4.54 -4.55
CA VAL A 267 -8.32 5.20 -4.93
C VAL A 267 -8.58 6.57 -5.54
N LYS A 268 -9.62 6.74 -6.36
CA LYS A 268 -10.00 8.04 -6.94
C LYS A 268 -10.33 9.05 -5.83
N ILE A 269 -11.19 8.69 -4.88
CA ILE A 269 -11.56 9.54 -3.75
C ILE A 269 -10.33 9.92 -2.91
N LEU A 270 -9.43 8.96 -2.66
CA LEU A 270 -8.20 9.22 -1.92
C LEU A 270 -7.28 10.21 -2.65
N ARG A 271 -7.14 10.08 -3.97
CA ARG A 271 -6.30 10.96 -4.81
C ARG A 271 -6.89 12.36 -4.99
N GLU A 272 -8.21 12.51 -4.98
CA GLU A 272 -8.88 13.83 -5.03
C GLU A 272 -8.51 14.70 -3.83
N LYS A 273 -8.20 14.09 -2.68
CA LYS A 273 -7.73 14.79 -1.47
C LYS A 273 -6.23 15.06 -1.45
N GLY A 274 -5.47 14.47 -2.38
CA GLY A 274 -4.02 14.63 -2.51
C GLY A 274 -3.24 13.32 -2.45
N PRO A 275 -1.90 13.39 -2.39
CA PRO A 275 -1.05 12.22 -2.18
C PRO A 275 -1.38 11.52 -0.86
N PHE A 276 -1.37 10.19 -0.86
CA PHE A 276 -1.64 9.39 0.33
C PHE A 276 -0.69 8.20 0.45
N LEU A 277 -0.46 7.78 1.69
CA LEU A 277 0.27 6.57 2.06
C LEU A 277 -0.73 5.44 2.29
N VAL A 278 -0.38 4.21 1.89
CA VAL A 278 -1.14 3.01 2.23
C VAL A 278 -0.39 2.21 3.28
N LEU A 279 -1.06 1.91 4.38
CA LEU A 279 -0.52 1.18 5.51
C LEU A 279 -1.33 -0.10 5.73
N HIS A 280 -0.68 -1.26 5.64
CA HIS A 280 -1.29 -2.54 5.97
C HIS A 280 -0.85 -2.95 7.39
N LEU A 281 -1.79 -2.98 8.33
CA LEU A 281 -1.53 -3.35 9.72
C LEU A 281 -2.13 -4.72 10.01
N ARG A 282 -1.31 -5.58 10.62
CA ARG A 282 -1.71 -6.92 11.06
C ARG A 282 -1.58 -7.07 12.58
N TYR A 283 -2.20 -6.15 13.30
CA TYR A 283 -2.23 -6.10 14.77
C TYR A 283 -3.61 -6.53 15.30
N GLU A 284 -4.14 -7.60 14.74
CA GLU A 284 -5.40 -8.22 15.17
C GLU A 284 -5.16 -9.30 16.23
N MET A 285 -6.20 -9.61 17.00
CA MET A 285 -6.13 -10.59 18.10
C MET A 285 -5.68 -11.98 17.64
N ASP A 286 -6.18 -12.46 16.50
CA ASP A 286 -5.80 -13.75 15.91
C ASP A 286 -4.30 -13.78 15.56
N MET A 287 -3.78 -12.68 15.01
CA MET A 287 -2.38 -12.54 14.67
C MET A 287 -1.48 -12.54 15.90
N LEU A 288 -1.83 -11.79 16.95
CA LEU A 288 -1.07 -11.74 18.19
C LEU A 288 -1.09 -13.08 18.94
N ALA A 289 -2.26 -13.73 18.99
CA ALA A 289 -2.41 -15.06 19.57
C ALA A 289 -1.57 -16.09 18.81
N PHE A 290 -1.62 -16.10 17.48
CA PHE A 290 -0.86 -17.01 16.63
C PHE A 290 0.65 -16.79 16.74
N SER A 291 1.13 -15.55 16.67
CA SER A 291 2.55 -15.24 16.74
C SER A 291 3.12 -15.31 18.15
N GLY A 292 2.25 -15.36 19.18
CA GLY A 292 2.64 -15.32 20.59
C GLY A 292 3.29 -13.99 20.99
N CYS A 293 3.00 -12.92 20.26
CA CYS A 293 3.62 -11.61 20.49
C CYS A 293 2.76 -10.81 21.46
N THR A 294 3.27 -10.61 22.67
CA THR A 294 2.56 -9.97 23.78
C THR A 294 3.19 -8.65 24.24
N HIS A 295 4.13 -8.11 23.47
CA HIS A 295 4.77 -6.84 23.82
C HIS A 295 3.73 -5.72 23.91
N GLY A 296 3.68 -5.03 25.06
CA GLY A 296 2.70 -3.98 25.33
C GLY A 296 1.35 -4.49 25.86
N CYS A 297 1.15 -5.80 25.97
CA CYS A 297 -0.03 -6.39 26.61
C CYS A 297 0.15 -6.43 28.13
N ASN A 298 -0.96 -6.33 28.86
CA ASN A 298 -1.01 -6.62 30.30
C ASN A 298 -1.22 -8.13 30.53
N SER A 299 -1.10 -8.59 31.78
CA SER A 299 -1.21 -10.02 32.12
C SER A 299 -2.55 -10.67 31.72
N GLU A 300 -3.64 -9.90 31.74
CA GLU A 300 -4.98 -10.39 31.34
C GLU A 300 -5.06 -10.60 29.82
N GLU A 301 -4.55 -9.64 29.05
CA GLU A 301 -4.45 -9.73 27.59
C GLU A 301 -3.54 -10.88 27.16
N GLU A 302 -2.41 -11.08 27.86
CA GLU A 302 -1.52 -12.22 27.61
C GLU A 302 -2.22 -13.56 27.83
N GLU A 303 -3.02 -13.66 28.90
CA GLU A 303 -3.80 -14.85 29.20
C GLU A 303 -4.89 -15.09 28.15
N GLU A 304 -5.60 -14.04 27.72
CA GLU A 304 -6.61 -14.10 26.67
C GLU A 304 -6.03 -14.61 25.35
N LEU A 305 -4.94 -13.99 24.88
CA LEU A 305 -4.24 -14.38 23.66
C LEU A 305 -3.72 -15.82 23.75
N THR A 306 -3.26 -16.22 24.94
CA THR A 306 -2.81 -17.60 25.18
C THR A 306 -3.99 -18.57 25.13
N ARG A 307 -5.11 -18.27 25.80
CA ARG A 307 -6.31 -19.10 25.77
C ARG A 307 -6.81 -19.31 24.35
N MET A 308 -6.85 -18.23 23.56
CA MET A 308 -7.18 -18.30 22.14
C MET A 308 -6.24 -19.22 21.37
N ARG A 309 -4.92 -19.08 21.57
CA ARG A 309 -3.93 -19.93 20.89
C ARG A 309 -4.13 -21.41 21.17
N TYR A 310 -4.48 -21.77 22.40
CA TYR A 310 -4.76 -23.16 22.78
C TYR A 310 -6.11 -23.65 22.26
N ALA A 311 -7.10 -22.76 22.09
CA ALA A 311 -8.42 -23.10 21.57
C ALA A 311 -8.41 -23.59 20.10
N TYR A 312 -7.41 -23.23 19.30
CA TYR A 312 -7.29 -23.64 17.89
C TYR A 312 -6.38 -24.85 17.70
N PRO A 313 -6.88 -26.10 17.54
CA PRO A 313 -6.06 -27.31 17.60
C PRO A 313 -4.99 -27.42 16.51
N TRP A 314 -5.24 -26.82 15.34
CA TRP A 314 -4.35 -26.90 14.18
C TRP A 314 -3.12 -25.97 14.25
N TRP A 315 -3.07 -25.02 15.20
CA TRP A 315 -1.84 -24.26 15.46
C TRP A 315 -0.85 -25.12 16.24
N LYS A 316 0.23 -25.54 15.58
CA LYS A 316 1.20 -26.50 16.14
C LYS A 316 2.01 -25.93 17.31
N GLU A 317 2.46 -24.68 17.20
CA GLU A 317 3.27 -24.02 18.22
C GLU A 317 2.35 -23.37 19.27
N LYS A 318 2.40 -23.85 20.51
CA LYS A 318 1.55 -23.35 21.62
C LYS A 318 2.32 -22.56 22.65
N VAL A 319 3.52 -23.03 22.97
CA VAL A 319 4.45 -22.38 23.90
C VAL A 319 5.41 -21.56 23.05
N ILE A 320 5.32 -20.23 23.18
CA ILE A 320 6.08 -19.29 22.35
C ILE A 320 6.79 -18.31 23.27
N ASN A 321 8.09 -18.11 23.04
CA ASN A 321 8.83 -17.03 23.69
C ASN A 321 8.64 -15.73 22.91
N SER A 322 7.74 -14.88 23.43
CA SER A 322 7.37 -13.57 22.85
C SER A 322 8.59 -12.68 22.58
N GLU A 323 9.54 -12.59 23.53
CA GLU A 323 10.73 -11.75 23.39
C GLU A 323 11.66 -12.23 22.27
N MET A 324 11.85 -13.54 22.15
CA MET A 324 12.68 -14.12 21.10
C MET A 324 12.07 -13.90 19.71
N LYS A 325 10.78 -14.19 19.52
CA LYS A 325 10.07 -13.92 18.26
C LYS A 325 10.17 -12.44 17.86
N ARG A 326 10.10 -11.55 18.85
CA ARG A 326 10.25 -10.10 18.62
C ARG A 326 11.66 -9.73 18.16
N LYS A 327 12.70 -10.25 18.82
CA LYS A 327 14.11 -10.04 18.42
C LYS A 327 14.40 -10.55 17.01
N GLU A 328 13.72 -11.62 16.59
CA GLU A 328 13.81 -12.18 15.23
C GLU A 328 13.01 -11.38 14.18
N GLY A 329 12.24 -10.36 14.59
CA GLY A 329 11.41 -9.57 13.69
C GLY A 329 10.13 -10.28 13.22
N LEU A 330 9.68 -11.31 13.95
CA LEU A 330 8.50 -12.09 13.61
C LEU A 330 7.21 -11.56 14.25
N CYS A 331 7.30 -10.51 15.07
CA CYS A 331 6.15 -9.85 15.67
C CYS A 331 5.65 -8.67 14.83
N PRO A 332 4.33 -8.44 14.78
CA PRO A 332 3.80 -7.20 14.24
C PRO A 332 4.24 -6.00 15.11
N LEU A 333 4.38 -4.84 14.48
CA LEU A 333 4.62 -3.59 15.19
C LEU A 333 3.34 -3.19 15.94
N THR A 334 3.49 -2.64 17.15
CA THR A 334 2.35 -2.03 17.84
C THR A 334 1.91 -0.75 17.09
N PRO A 335 0.69 -0.25 17.34
CA PRO A 335 0.25 1.04 16.81
C PRO A 335 1.22 2.19 17.14
N GLU A 336 1.77 2.22 18.36
CA GLU A 336 2.72 3.24 18.81
C GLU A 336 4.04 3.13 18.04
N GLU A 337 4.57 1.92 17.89
CA GLU A 337 5.81 1.68 17.14
C GLU A 337 5.65 2.03 15.68
N THR A 338 4.51 1.69 15.10
CA THR A 338 4.15 2.08 13.73
C THR A 338 4.17 3.60 13.60
N ALA A 339 3.56 4.34 14.53
CA ALA A 339 3.57 5.80 14.51
C ALA A 339 4.98 6.38 14.66
N LEU A 340 5.82 5.79 15.52
CA LEU A 340 7.22 6.19 15.68
C LEU A 340 8.03 5.96 14.40
N VAL A 341 7.85 4.80 13.75
CA VAL A 341 8.50 4.48 12.47
C VAL A 341 8.08 5.48 11.39
N LEU A 342 6.78 5.79 11.27
CA LEU A 342 6.30 6.78 10.30
C LEU A 342 6.93 8.16 10.56
N LYS A 343 6.96 8.61 11.81
CA LYS A 343 7.60 9.87 12.18
C LYS A 343 9.09 9.88 11.86
N ALA A 344 9.81 8.79 12.14
CA ALA A 344 11.23 8.64 11.83
C ALA A 344 11.51 8.65 10.31
N LEU A 345 10.57 8.16 9.50
CA LEU A 345 10.63 8.24 8.04
C LEU A 345 10.31 9.63 7.48
N GLY A 346 10.05 10.63 8.34
CA GLY A 346 9.70 11.99 7.94
C GLY A 346 8.25 12.12 7.45
N ILE A 347 7.39 11.17 7.79
CA ILE A 347 5.95 11.24 7.52
C ILE A 347 5.33 12.05 8.65
N ASP A 348 4.97 13.28 8.34
CA ASP A 348 4.31 14.18 9.28
C ASP A 348 2.77 13.99 9.28
N ARG A 349 2.07 14.76 10.11
CA ARG A 349 0.62 14.64 10.31
C ARG A 349 -0.21 15.14 9.12
N ASN A 350 0.39 15.81 8.14
CA ASN A 350 -0.30 16.33 6.96
C ASN A 350 -0.41 15.27 5.85
N VAL A 351 0.32 14.16 5.95
CA VAL A 351 0.22 13.05 5.01
C VAL A 351 -1.08 12.28 5.27
N GLN A 352 -1.90 12.16 4.24
CA GLN A 352 -3.08 11.30 4.28
C GLN A 352 -2.66 9.84 4.34
N ILE A 353 -3.18 9.08 5.31
CA ILE A 353 -2.88 7.66 5.47
C ILE A 353 -4.16 6.85 5.28
N TYR A 354 -4.16 5.94 4.32
CA TYR A 354 -5.17 4.91 4.16
C TYR A 354 -4.71 3.62 4.86
N THR A 355 -5.44 3.21 5.91
CA THR A 355 -5.10 2.03 6.70
C THR A 355 -5.95 0.84 6.29
N ALA A 356 -5.29 -0.21 5.82
CA ALA A 356 -5.84 -1.54 5.61
C ALA A 356 -5.54 -2.40 6.85
N ALA A 357 -6.53 -2.61 7.71
CA ALA A 357 -6.38 -3.41 8.94
C ALA A 357 -7.68 -4.13 9.28
N GLY A 358 -7.58 -5.25 10.00
CA GLY A 358 -8.71 -5.78 10.76
C GLY A 358 -8.99 -4.96 12.03
N GLU A 359 -9.73 -5.54 12.97
CA GLU A 359 -9.93 -4.93 14.28
C GLU A 359 -8.62 -4.93 15.07
N ILE A 360 -8.13 -3.73 15.43
CA ILE A 360 -6.88 -3.56 16.16
C ILE A 360 -7.10 -3.96 17.63
N TYR A 361 -6.34 -4.94 18.09
CA TYR A 361 -6.44 -5.42 19.47
C TYR A 361 -6.04 -4.34 20.48
N GLY A 362 -6.79 -4.23 21.58
CA GLY A 362 -6.57 -3.23 22.64
C GLY A 362 -7.04 -1.80 22.31
N GLY A 363 -7.65 -1.57 21.14
CA GLY A 363 -8.01 -0.24 20.64
C GLY A 363 -9.05 0.57 21.45
N GLN A 364 -9.68 -0.02 22.47
CA GLN A 364 -10.57 0.71 23.40
C GLN A 364 -9.82 1.35 24.59
N LYS A 365 -8.54 1.02 24.83
CA LYS A 365 -7.73 1.69 25.86
C LYS A 365 -7.34 3.09 25.40
N GLY A 366 -8.25 4.02 25.66
CA GLY A 366 -8.03 5.45 25.90
C GLY A 366 -7.18 6.18 24.88
N ASP A 367 -7.81 6.77 23.86
CA ASP A 367 -7.76 8.21 23.50
C ASP A 367 -6.40 8.96 23.50
N SER A 368 -5.26 8.26 23.54
CA SER A 368 -3.90 8.80 23.69
C SER A 368 -3.04 8.58 22.44
N ALA A 369 -3.52 7.81 21.47
CA ALA A 369 -3.05 7.83 20.09
C ALA A 369 -3.58 9.05 19.28
N ARG A 370 -4.03 10.12 19.94
CA ARG A 370 -4.47 11.40 19.31
C ARG A 370 -3.35 12.21 18.63
N THR A 371 -2.15 11.64 18.49
CA THR A 371 -1.00 12.34 17.89
C THR A 371 -0.95 12.18 16.37
N ILE A 372 -1.66 11.20 15.79
CA ILE A 372 -1.93 11.18 14.35
C ILE A 372 -3.43 10.92 14.23
N ARG A 373 -4.18 11.89 13.73
CA ARG A 373 -5.59 11.70 13.39
C ARG A 373 -5.61 10.78 12.17
N LEU A 374 -5.47 9.48 12.42
CA LEU A 374 -5.81 8.44 11.48
C LEU A 374 -7.33 8.56 11.31
N GLU A 375 -7.76 9.37 10.35
CA GLU A 375 -9.12 9.28 9.85
C GLU A 375 -9.26 7.87 9.28
N ILE A 376 -9.74 6.96 10.12
CA ILE A 376 -10.30 5.69 9.69
C ILE A 376 -11.49 6.11 8.84
N LEU A 377 -11.28 6.19 7.53
CA LEU A 377 -12.39 6.37 6.62
C LEU A 377 -13.36 5.22 6.94
N PRO A 378 -14.64 5.53 7.25
CA PRO A 378 -15.60 4.50 7.57
C PRO A 378 -15.56 3.47 6.45
N LYS A 379 -15.59 2.18 6.80
CA LYS A 379 -15.82 1.11 5.83
C LYS A 379 -16.94 1.62 4.93
N PRO A 380 -16.73 1.76 3.60
CA PRO A 380 -17.88 2.00 2.74
C PRO A 380 -18.89 0.92 3.10
N LEU A 381 -20.16 1.30 3.27
CA LEU A 381 -21.24 0.34 3.47
C LEU A 381 -21.18 -0.62 2.28
N ILE A 382 -20.51 -1.73 2.49
CA ILE A 382 -20.41 -2.82 1.54
C ILE A 382 -21.78 -3.47 1.62
N PRO A 383 -22.55 -3.51 0.52
CA PRO A 383 -23.76 -4.33 0.46
C PRO A 383 -23.37 -5.76 0.87
N ASN A 384 -24.19 -6.39 1.72
CA ASN A 384 -23.97 -7.75 2.21
C ASN A 384 -23.42 -8.64 1.09
N GLY A 385 -22.13 -9.03 1.19
CA GLY A 385 -21.45 -9.85 0.18
C GLY A 385 -20.17 -9.30 -0.45
N CYS A 386 -19.54 -8.21 0.03
CA CYS A 386 -18.15 -7.90 -0.40
C CYS A 386 -17.13 -7.92 0.75
N ILE A 387 -15.94 -8.39 0.37
CA ILE A 387 -14.83 -8.74 1.23
C ILE A 387 -14.18 -7.50 1.86
N GLY A 388 -13.78 -7.61 3.12
CA GLY A 388 -12.83 -6.68 3.74
C GLY A 388 -11.49 -6.71 3.01
N LEU A 389 -11.20 -5.67 2.22
CA LEU A 389 -9.96 -5.50 1.43
C LEU A 389 -8.66 -5.40 2.27
N SER A 390 -8.71 -5.58 3.60
CA SER A 390 -7.55 -5.40 4.48
C SER A 390 -6.42 -6.39 4.22
N SER A 391 -6.71 -7.57 3.65
CA SER A 391 -5.72 -8.63 3.47
C SER A 391 -4.86 -8.52 2.21
N LEU A 392 -5.08 -7.56 1.30
CA LEU A 392 -4.61 -7.68 -0.10
C LEU A 392 -3.21 -7.17 -0.43
N LEU A 393 -2.42 -6.75 0.55
CA LEU A 393 -1.08 -6.19 0.33
C LEU A 393 0.00 -6.99 1.06
N ARG A 394 0.38 -8.13 0.48
CA ARG A 394 1.70 -8.74 0.71
C ARG A 394 2.38 -8.98 -0.63
N LYS A 395 3.19 -8.01 -1.05
CA LYS A 395 4.13 -8.17 -2.18
C LYS A 395 5.43 -8.74 -1.64
N ARG A 396 6.06 -9.59 -2.48
CA ARG A 396 7.47 -10.05 -2.44
C ARG A 396 7.78 -11.21 -1.49
N HIS A 397 7.80 -12.41 -2.05
CA HIS A 397 8.86 -13.40 -1.81
C HIS A 397 9.01 -14.35 -3.01
N ILE A 398 7.92 -14.66 -3.73
CA ILE A 398 7.93 -15.59 -4.87
C ILE A 398 8.56 -15.00 -6.15
N CYS A 399 8.54 -13.67 -6.35
CA CYS A 399 8.98 -13.02 -7.60
C CYS A 399 10.06 -11.95 -7.41
N SER A 400 10.73 -11.89 -6.26
CA SER A 400 11.84 -10.95 -6.05
C SER A 400 13.19 -11.47 -6.56
N TYR A 401 13.23 -12.71 -7.06
CA TYR A 401 14.44 -13.39 -7.54
C TYR A 401 14.38 -13.76 -9.03
N ILE A 402 13.43 -13.19 -9.77
CA ILE A 402 13.35 -13.17 -11.24
C ILE A 402 13.39 -11.70 -11.64
#